data_AF-A0A7C4DVY4-F1
#
_entry.id   AF-A0A7C4DVY4-F1
#
_cell.length_a   1.000
_cell.length_b   1.000
_cell.length_c   1.000
_cell.angle_alpha   90.00
_cell.angle_beta   90.00
_cell.angle_gamma   90.00
#
_symmetry.space_group_name_H-M   'P 1'
#
loop_
_entity.id
_entity.type
_entity.pdbx_description
1 polymer ?
#
loop_
_entity_poly.entity_id
_entity_poly.type
_entity_poly.pdbx_seq_one_letter_code
_entity_poly.pdbx_strand_id
1 'polypeptide(L)'
;MGAKFLELNEHPFVEVNVENPRFFRRVRLSKPFLESDVFINVPTLKTHASCGITVAIKNMYGLIPPEDRVLYHALNRVEEAIIDLYKVKRADLIVVDGTYTTFHLGPTLRGL
;
A
#
# COMPACT_ATOMS: atom_id res chain seq x y z
N MET A 1 -10.97 -24.69 -8.84
CA MET A 1 -9.79 -23.92 -8.42
C MET A 1 -10.28 -22.82 -7.49
N GLY A 2 -9.85 -22.84 -6.23
CA GLY A 2 -10.43 -22.02 -5.17
C GLY A 2 -9.44 -21.01 -4.65
N ALA A 3 -9.66 -19.73 -4.95
CA ALA A 3 -9.08 -18.62 -4.21
C ALA A 3 -10.23 -17.92 -3.46
N LYS A 4 -9.98 -17.49 -2.22
CA LYS A 4 -10.96 -16.70 -1.47
C LYS A 4 -10.65 -15.23 -1.67
N PHE A 5 -11.65 -14.46 -2.11
CA PHE A 5 -11.56 -13.01 -2.08
C PHE A 5 -11.84 -12.52 -0.65
N LEU A 6 -11.02 -11.59 -0.18
CA LEU A 6 -11.13 -10.97 1.15
C LEU A 6 -11.27 -9.46 0.97
N GLU A 7 -12.42 -8.92 1.36
CA GLU A 7 -12.62 -7.48 1.46
C GLU A 7 -12.02 -7.00 2.79
N LEU A 8 -10.87 -6.33 2.73
CA LEU A 8 -10.09 -6.02 3.92
C LEU A 8 -10.80 -5.06 4.88
N ASN A 9 -11.76 -4.26 4.40
CA ASN A 9 -12.54 -3.35 5.24
C ASN A 9 -13.54 -4.09 6.15
N GLU A 10 -13.87 -5.36 5.86
CA GLU A 10 -14.69 -6.22 6.73
C GLU A 10 -13.88 -6.93 7.83
N HIS A 11 -12.56 -6.70 7.84
CA HIS A 11 -11.63 -7.30 8.79
C HIS A 11 -10.99 -6.24 9.71
N PRO A 12 -10.57 -6.62 10.91
CA PRO A 12 -9.95 -5.69 11.84
C PRO A 12 -8.58 -5.22 11.34
N PHE A 13 -8.25 -3.99 11.70
CA PHE A 13 -6.91 -3.41 11.56
C PHE A 13 -6.24 -3.33 12.93
N VAL A 14 -4.94 -3.60 12.98
CA VAL A 14 -4.15 -3.62 14.22
C VAL A 14 -3.16 -2.47 14.18
N GLU A 15 -3.07 -1.71 15.27
CA GLU A 15 -2.03 -0.70 15.44
C GLU A 15 -0.70 -1.39 15.81
N VAL A 16 0.36 -1.03 15.11
CA VAL A 16 1.70 -1.60 15.27
C VAL A 16 2.75 -0.50 15.32
N ASN A 17 3.82 -0.72 16.08
CA ASN A 17 4.97 0.18 16.10
C ASN A 17 5.85 -0.06 14.86
N VAL A 18 6.37 1.02 14.30
CA VAL A 18 7.30 0.97 13.16
C VAL A 18 8.72 1.14 13.69
N GLU A 19 9.57 0.15 13.45
CA GLU A 19 10.99 0.25 13.80
C GLU A 19 11.69 1.25 12.86
N ASN A 20 12.41 2.22 13.44
CA ASN A 20 13.13 3.28 12.72
C ASN A 20 12.24 3.97 11.66
N PRO A 21 11.14 4.64 12.07
CA PRO A 21 10.16 5.17 11.13
C PRO A 21 10.74 6.31 10.30
N ARG A 22 10.24 6.44 9.08
CA ARG A 22 10.48 7.59 8.22
C ARG A 22 9.68 8.80 8.71
N PHE A 23 8.42 8.58 9.14
CA PHE A 23 7.58 9.65 9.69
C PHE A 23 6.63 9.13 10.79
N PHE A 24 5.91 8.03 10.56
CA PHE A 24 4.88 7.52 11.46
C PHE A 24 5.45 6.47 12.42
N ARG A 25 5.48 6.79 13.72
CA ARG A 25 5.93 5.85 14.77
C ARG A 25 5.01 4.65 14.95
N ARG A 26 3.72 4.83 14.66
CA ARG A 26 2.69 3.80 14.70
C ARG A 26 1.83 3.91 13.46
N VAL A 27 1.42 2.76 12.92
CA VAL A 27 0.54 2.63 11.76
C VAL A 27 -0.49 1.54 12.02
N ARG A 28 -1.63 1.59 11.33
CA ARG A 28 -2.63 0.52 11.38
C ARG A 28 -2.59 -0.30 10.09
N LEU A 29 -2.56 -1.62 10.23
CA LEU A 29 -2.48 -2.56 9.12
C LEU A 29 -3.52 -3.68 9.27
N SER A 30 -3.96 -4.21 8.14
CA SER A 30 -4.91 -5.31 8.07
C SER A 30 -4.43 -6.52 8.88
N LYS A 31 -5.27 -7.02 9.79
CA LYS A 31 -4.93 -8.18 10.64
C LYS A 31 -4.65 -9.44 9.81
N PRO A 32 -5.49 -9.84 8.82
CA PRO A 32 -5.16 -10.95 7.93
C PRO A 32 -3.80 -10.83 7.25
N PHE A 33 -3.41 -9.61 6.85
CA PHE A 33 -2.09 -9.36 6.27
C PHE A 33 -0.97 -9.58 7.29
N LEU A 34 -1.11 -9.09 8.53
CA LEU A 34 -0.10 -9.29 9.56
C LEU A 34 0.06 -10.76 9.93
N GLU A 35 -1.04 -11.51 9.99
CA GLU A 35 -1.09 -12.93 10.36
C GLU A 35 -0.73 -13.90 9.23
N SER A 36 -0.58 -13.43 7.99
CA SER A 36 -0.25 -14.33 6.86
C SER A 36 1.16 -14.94 7.00
N ASP A 37 1.32 -16.22 6.67
CA ASP A 37 2.65 -16.86 6.67
C ASP A 37 3.54 -16.35 5.53
N VAL A 38 2.92 -16.10 4.36
CA VAL A 38 3.59 -15.61 3.15
C VAL A 38 2.76 -14.47 2.56
N PHE A 39 3.42 -13.37 2.19
CA PHE A 39 2.82 -12.24 1.49
C PHE A 39 3.44 -12.06 0.10
N ILE A 40 2.65 -12.35 -0.93
CA ILE A 40 3.00 -12.10 -2.33
C ILE A 40 2.32 -10.81 -2.78
N ASN A 41 3.10 -9.80 -3.11
CA ASN A 41 2.59 -8.53 -3.59
C ASN A 41 2.65 -8.46 -5.12
N VAL A 42 1.52 -8.12 -5.76
CA VAL A 42 1.42 -8.05 -7.22
C VAL A 42 1.00 -6.64 -7.65
N PRO A 43 1.90 -5.63 -7.63
CA PRO A 43 1.58 -4.28 -8.06
C PRO A 43 1.66 -4.11 -9.57
N THR A 44 0.87 -3.17 -10.10
CA THR A 44 1.01 -2.70 -11.49
C THR A 44 2.10 -1.64 -11.60
N LEU A 45 2.77 -1.57 -12.76
CA LEU A 45 3.79 -0.55 -13.03
C LEU A 45 3.18 0.87 -12.99
N LYS A 46 3.59 1.66 -12.00
CA LYS A 46 3.14 3.06 -11.81
C LYS A 46 4.30 4.02 -11.59
N THR A 47 4.25 5.17 -12.27
CA THR A 47 5.19 6.29 -12.02
C THR A 47 4.67 7.18 -10.88
N HIS A 48 5.56 7.85 -10.15
CA HIS A 48 5.17 8.84 -9.13
C HIS A 48 5.96 10.15 -9.27
N ALA A 49 5.31 11.27 -8.96
CA ALA A 49 5.82 12.62 -9.22
C ALA A 49 6.91 13.09 -8.23
N SER A 50 6.95 12.55 -7.01
CA SER A 50 7.79 13.04 -5.90
C SER A 50 8.83 12.04 -5.38
N CYS A 51 8.78 10.78 -5.79
CA CYS A 51 9.73 9.73 -5.41
C CYS A 51 9.90 8.79 -6.59
N GLY A 52 11.12 8.66 -7.11
CA GLY A 52 11.43 7.72 -8.18
C GLY A 52 10.95 6.31 -7.82
N ILE A 53 9.99 5.81 -8.61
CA ILE A 53 9.54 4.41 -8.69
C ILE A 53 9.30 3.72 -7.33
N THR A 54 8.10 3.92 -6.76
CA THR A 54 7.58 3.15 -5.61
C THR A 54 6.86 1.85 -6.01
N VAL A 55 6.94 1.46 -7.29
CA VAL A 55 6.11 0.43 -7.95
C VAL A 55 5.93 -0.82 -7.09
N ALA A 56 7.03 -1.33 -6.53
CA ALA A 56 7.05 -2.59 -5.79
C ALA A 56 6.17 -2.62 -4.52
N ILE A 57 5.88 -1.46 -3.91
CA ILE A 57 5.28 -1.38 -2.57
C ILE A 57 4.03 -0.49 -2.48
N LYS A 58 3.53 0.06 -3.59
CA LYS A 58 2.36 0.97 -3.54
C LYS A 58 1.09 0.28 -2.98
N ASN A 59 0.95 -1.03 -3.20
CA ASN A 59 -0.18 -1.83 -2.68
C ASN A 59 -0.24 -1.86 -1.14
N MET A 60 0.85 -1.53 -0.43
CA MET A 60 0.83 -1.42 1.03
C MET A 60 -0.19 -0.39 1.51
N TYR A 61 -0.47 0.62 0.69
CA TYR A 61 -1.47 1.64 1.01
C TYR A 61 -2.91 1.13 0.97
N GLY A 62 -3.15 -0.02 0.33
CA GLY A 62 -4.45 -0.71 0.36
C GLY A 62 -4.68 -1.56 1.61
N LEU A 63 -3.63 -1.78 2.42
CA LEU A 63 -3.66 -2.63 3.61
C LEU A 63 -4.02 -1.85 4.89
N ILE A 64 -4.40 -0.57 4.77
CA ILE A 64 -4.68 0.33 5.90
C ILE A 64 -6.16 0.74 5.94
N PRO A 65 -6.66 1.20 7.09
CA PRO A 65 -8.02 1.70 7.22
C PRO A 65 -8.35 2.83 6.23
N PRO A 66 -9.61 2.94 5.73
CA PRO A 66 -10.05 4.04 4.88
C PRO A 66 -9.72 5.43 5.44
N GLU A 67 -9.92 5.64 6.74
CA GLU A 67 -9.67 6.92 7.39
C GLU A 67 -8.18 7.28 7.44
N ASP A 68 -7.28 6.30 7.54
CA ASP A 68 -5.83 6.55 7.49
C ASP A 68 -5.37 6.93 6.08
N ARG A 69 -6.01 6.39 5.04
CA ARG A 69 -5.78 6.82 3.65
C ARG A 69 -6.11 8.31 3.51
N VAL A 70 -7.28 8.75 3.98
CA VAL A 70 -7.68 10.16 3.93
C VAL A 70 -6.71 11.03 4.73
N LEU A 71 -6.35 10.62 5.95
CA LEU A 71 -5.42 11.35 6.80
C LEU A 71 -4.04 11.52 6.16
N TYR A 72 -3.43 10.45 5.66
CA TYR A 72 -2.08 10.52 5.10
C TYR A 72 -2.03 11.33 3.80
N HIS A 73 -3.11 11.30 3.01
CA HIS A 73 -3.30 12.21 1.88
C HIS A 73 -3.40 13.68 2.33
N ALA A 74 -4.22 13.97 3.35
CA ALA A 74 -4.40 15.33 3.85
C ALA A 74 -3.10 15.92 4.43
N LEU A 75 -2.24 15.08 5.00
CA LEU A 75 -0.93 15.47 5.52
C LEU A 75 0.15 15.60 4.44
N ASN A 76 -0.13 15.20 3.20
CA ASN A 76 0.85 15.10 2.11
C ASN A 76 2.07 14.25 2.53
N ARG A 77 1.81 13.06 3.10
CA ARG A 77 2.81 12.11 3.63
C ARG A 77 2.55 10.67 3.18
N VAL A 78 1.97 10.50 2.00
CA VAL A 78 1.60 9.17 1.47
C VAL A 78 2.86 8.33 1.25
N GLU A 79 3.95 8.94 0.81
CA GLU A 79 5.21 8.28 0.51
C GLU A 79 5.86 7.75 1.78
N GLU A 80 5.99 8.60 2.81
CA GLU A 80 6.54 8.19 4.10
C GLU A 80 5.65 7.13 4.77
N ALA A 81 4.32 7.26 4.66
CA ALA A 81 3.39 6.24 5.14
C ALA A 81 3.66 4.89 4.47
N ILE A 82 3.79 4.84 3.14
CA ILE A 82 4.04 3.58 2.41
C ILE A 82 5.37 2.94 2.83
N ILE A 83 6.42 3.74 3.02
CA ILE A 83 7.71 3.26 3.51
C ILE A 83 7.57 2.66 4.91
N ASP A 84 6.85 3.34 5.80
CA ASP A 84 6.66 2.90 7.18
C ASP A 84 5.78 1.65 7.27
N LEU A 85 4.74 1.55 6.44
CA LEU A 85 3.92 0.34 6.30
C LEU A 85 4.74 -0.85 5.81
N TYR A 86 5.62 -0.65 4.82
CA TYR A 86 6.49 -1.72 4.30
C TYR A 86 7.57 -2.15 5.31
N LYS A 87 7.98 -1.26 6.22
CA LYS A 87 8.91 -1.60 7.30
C LYS A 87 8.30 -2.52 8.35
N VAL A 88 6.98 -2.47 8.57
CA VAL A 88 6.30 -3.38 9.51
C VAL A 88 6.37 -4.82 9.04
N LYS A 89 6.00 -5.08 7.78
CA LYS A 89 6.03 -6.41 7.18
C LYS A 89 6.30 -6.29 5.69
N ARG A 90 7.40 -6.91 5.25
CA ARG A 90 7.83 -6.92 3.85
C ARG A 90 7.13 -8.03 3.10
N ALA A 91 6.97 -7.85 1.80
CA ALA A 91 6.57 -8.93 0.90
C ALA A 91 7.71 -9.94 0.74
N ASP A 92 7.37 -11.21 0.77
CA ASP A 92 8.28 -12.33 0.52
C ASP A 92 8.59 -12.46 -0.98
N LEU A 93 7.61 -12.09 -1.82
CA LEU A 93 7.74 -12.03 -3.26
C LEU A 93 7.00 -10.82 -3.81
N ILE A 94 7.62 -10.11 -4.74
CA ILE A 94 7.00 -9.02 -5.48
C ILE A 94 7.03 -9.38 -6.96
N VAL A 95 5.86 -9.48 -7.58
CA VAL A 95 5.70 -9.71 -9.01
C VAL A 95 5.08 -8.48 -9.64
N VAL A 96 5.84 -7.75 -10.43
CA VAL A 96 5.36 -6.52 -11.08
C VAL A 96 4.80 -6.85 -12.45
N ASP A 97 3.55 -6.44 -12.70
CA ASP A 97 3.00 -6.45 -14.06
C ASP A 97 3.51 -5.24 -14.84
N GLY A 98 4.36 -5.50 -15.84
CA GLY A 98 4.93 -4.50 -16.76
C GLY A 98 4.17 -4.33 -18.06
N THR A 99 3.05 -5.03 -18.26
CA THR A 99 2.30 -5.02 -19.54
C THR A 99 1.62 -3.66 -19.78
N TYR A 100 1.17 -3.00 -18.72
CA TYR A 100 0.55 -1.68 -18.77
C TYR A 100 1.13 -0.79 -17.67
N THR A 101 1.38 0.48 -18.02
CA THR A 101 1.87 1.49 -17.06
C THR A 101 0.82 2.57 -16.87
N THR A 102 0.49 2.91 -15.62
CA THR A 102 -0.30 4.11 -15.32
C THR A 102 0.64 5.26 -14.96
N PHE A 103 0.49 6.39 -15.64
CA PHE A 103 1.13 7.63 -15.20
C PHE A 103 0.53 8.09 -13.86
N HIS A 104 1.29 8.86 -13.09
CA HIS A 104 0.87 9.43 -11.80
C HIS A 104 -0.46 10.22 -11.86
N LEU A 105 -0.86 10.65 -13.05
CA LEU A 105 -2.22 11.11 -13.35
C LEU A 105 -3.11 9.88 -13.53
N GLY A 106 -4.03 9.65 -12.58
CA GLY A 106 -5.15 8.74 -12.81
C GLY A 106 -5.95 9.16 -14.06
N PRO A 107 -6.85 8.32 -14.59
CA PRO A 107 -7.70 8.72 -15.71
C PRO A 107 -8.52 9.95 -15.33
N THR A 108 -8.04 11.13 -15.73
CA THR A 108 -8.81 12.37 -15.66
C THR A 108 -9.85 12.29 -16.76
N LEU A 109 -11.13 12.31 -16.39
CA LEU A 109 -12.23 12.64 -17.28
C LEU A 109 -12.08 14.09 -17.76
N ARG A 110 -11.15 14.32 -18.69
CA ARG A 110 -11.10 15.50 -19.55
C ARG A 110 -10.76 15.03 -20.95
N GLY A 111 -11.83 14.61 -21.62
CA GLY A 111 -11.85 14.09 -22.98
C GLY A 111 -13.29 14.02 -23.51
N LEU A 112 -14.07 15.06 -23.23
CA LEU A 112 -15.23 15.54 -23.98
C LEU A 112 -15.23 17.07 -23.89
#